data_AF-A0A392MUX0-F1
#
_entry.id   AF-A0A392MUX0-F1
#
_cell.length_a   1.000
_cell.length_b   1.000
_cell.length_c   1.000
_cell.angle_alpha   90.00
_cell.angle_beta   90.00
_cell.angle_gamma   90.00
#
_symmetry.space_group_name_H-M   'P 1'
#
loop_
_entity.id
_entity.type
_entity.pdbx_description
1 polymer ?
#
loop_
_entity_poly.entity_id
_entity_poly.type
_entity_poly.pdbx_seq_one_letter_code
_entity_poly.pdbx_strand_id
1 'polypeptide(L)'
;IPVEVGELSWRTTQPLSQEANDEALREELDLVDELRTAASLREASLKQNVAARHDVKVIKREFDVGSLVLRRNAKDSNHGKLATNWEGPYRVRGKTGNGAYHLETLTGQELPRT
;
A
#
# COMPACT_ATOMS: atom_id res chain seq x y z
N ILE A 1 31.59 28.51 35.01
CA ILE A 1 30.91 27.19 35.07
C ILE A 1 29.42 27.48 35.21
N PRO A 2 28.55 27.12 34.26
CA PRO A 2 27.12 27.37 34.44
C PRO A 2 26.57 26.38 35.48
N VAL A 3 25.67 26.86 36.34
CA VAL A 3 24.93 26.04 37.31
C VAL A 3 23.76 25.41 36.57
N GLU A 4 23.71 24.08 36.54
CA GLU A 4 22.51 23.37 36.11
C GLU A 4 21.42 23.56 37.17
N VAL A 5 20.42 24.38 36.86
CA VAL A 5 19.18 24.42 37.63
C VAL A 5 18.32 23.28 37.10
N GLY A 6 18.40 22.12 37.75
CA GLY A 6 17.50 21.01 37.47
C GLY A 6 16.09 21.39 37.93
N GLU A 7 15.22 21.76 37.00
CA GLU A 7 13.80 21.95 37.32
C GLU A 7 13.23 20.63 37.84
N LEU A 8 12.77 20.64 39.09
CA LEU A 8 12.11 19.48 39.67
C LEU A 8 10.80 19.27 38.92
N SER A 9 10.69 18.14 38.21
CA SER A 9 9.44 17.78 37.55
C SER A 9 8.34 17.57 38.58
N TRP A 10 7.08 17.78 38.21
CA TRP A 10 5.94 17.56 39.09
C TRP A 10 5.92 16.15 39.71
N ARG A 11 6.41 15.15 38.96
CA ARG A 11 6.58 13.76 39.43
C ARG A 11 7.59 13.63 40.59
N THR A 12 8.56 14.52 40.66
CA THR A 12 9.61 14.54 41.70
C THR A 12 9.14 15.29 42.94
N THR A 13 8.31 16.33 42.79
CA THR A 13 7.82 17.16 43.90
C THR A 13 6.54 16.60 44.54
N GLN A 14 5.74 15.84 43.80
CA GLN A 14 4.54 15.15 44.28
C GLN A 14 4.49 13.71 43.73
N PRO A 15 5.19 12.76 44.39
CA PRO A 15 5.13 11.36 43.99
C PRO A 15 3.74 10.78 44.27
N LEU A 16 3.16 10.12 43.25
CA LEU A 16 1.95 9.32 43.42
C LEU A 16 2.26 8.08 44.27
N SER A 17 1.24 7.55 44.96
CA SER A 17 1.35 6.21 45.52
C SER A 17 1.55 5.20 44.38
N GLN A 18 2.23 4.08 44.67
CA GLN A 18 2.49 3.06 43.67
C GLN A 18 1.18 2.56 43.03
N GLU A 19 0.15 2.35 43.83
CA GLU A 19 -1.17 1.91 43.38
C GLU A 19 -1.84 2.91 42.43
N ALA A 20 -1.80 4.21 42.75
CA ALA A 20 -2.38 5.25 41.90
C ALA A 20 -1.61 5.42 40.58
N ASN A 21 -0.28 5.23 40.62
CA ASN A 21 0.54 5.25 39.41
C ASN A 21 0.25 4.04 38.51
N ASP A 22 0.12 2.85 39.10
CA ASP A 22 -0.19 1.62 38.37
C ASP A 22 -1.60 1.68 37.74
N GLU A 23 -2.57 2.29 38.42
CA GLU A 23 -3.92 2.54 37.89
C GLU A 23 -3.88 3.54 36.74
N ALA A 24 -3.24 4.71 36.92
CA ALA A 24 -3.12 5.71 35.86
C ALA A 24 -2.39 5.17 34.62
N LEU A 25 -1.38 4.31 34.81
CA LEU A 25 -0.69 3.65 33.70
C LEU A 25 -1.60 2.69 32.94
N ARG A 26 -2.45 1.92 33.64
CA ARG A 26 -3.41 1.02 32.99
C ARG A 26 -4.44 1.79 32.17
N GLU A 27 -4.99 2.86 32.73
CA GLU A 27 -5.91 3.74 32.00
C GLU A 27 -5.26 4.35 30.75
N GLU A 28 -4.02 4.82 30.86
CA GLU A 28 -3.27 5.34 29.70
C GLU A 28 -3.08 4.27 28.61
N LEU A 29 -2.75 3.03 29.00
CA LEU A 29 -2.59 1.92 28.08
C LEU A 29 -3.91 1.56 27.38
N ASP A 30 -5.02 1.51 28.12
CA ASP A 30 -6.34 1.25 27.57
C ASP A 30 -6.73 2.32 26.54
N LEU A 31 -6.50 3.61 26.86
CA LEU A 31 -6.73 4.72 25.93
C LEU A 31 -5.89 4.59 24.65
N VAL A 32 -4.62 4.19 24.78
CA VAL A 32 -3.74 3.99 23.63
C VAL A 32 -4.26 2.86 22.74
N ASP A 33 -4.74 1.76 23.33
CA ASP A 33 -5.27 0.63 22.57
C ASP A 33 -6.61 0.97 21.89
N GLU A 34 -7.50 1.72 22.55
CA GLU A 34 -8.70 2.27 21.92
C GLU A 34 -8.37 3.17 20.72
N LEU A 35 -7.35 4.04 20.85
CA LEU A 35 -6.91 4.89 19.75
C LEU A 35 -6.34 4.09 18.58
N ARG A 36 -5.53 3.05 18.86
CA ARG A 36 -4.98 2.15 17.84
C ARG A 36 -6.08 1.41 17.11
N THR A 37 -7.02 0.80 17.84
CA THR A 37 -8.13 0.05 17.23
C THR A 37 -9.01 0.95 16.36
N ALA A 38 -9.33 2.16 16.84
CA ALA A 38 -10.06 3.16 16.05
C ALA A 38 -9.28 3.59 14.79
N ALA A 39 -7.97 3.79 14.90
CA ALA A 39 -7.11 4.11 13.75
C ALA A 39 -7.08 2.97 12.73
N SER A 40 -6.91 1.72 13.17
CA SER A 40 -6.92 0.55 12.29
C SER A 40 -8.27 0.38 11.57
N LEU A 41 -9.40 0.60 12.26
CA LEU A 41 -10.71 0.55 11.64
C LEU A 41 -10.88 1.63 10.55
N ARG A 42 -10.42 2.86 10.82
CA ARG A 42 -10.42 3.95 9.83
C ARG A 42 -9.54 3.62 8.64
N GLU A 43 -8.35 3.08 8.87
CA GLU A 43 -7.43 2.67 7.80
C GLU A 43 -8.06 1.58 6.92
N ALA A 44 -8.66 0.54 7.53
CA ALA A 44 -9.34 -0.52 6.81
C ALA A 44 -10.50 0.03 5.96
N SER A 45 -11.32 0.91 6.55
CA SER A 45 -12.44 1.56 5.86
C SER A 45 -11.97 2.42 4.69
N LEU A 46 -10.88 3.18 4.88
CA LEU A 46 -10.28 3.99 3.82
C LEU A 46 -9.76 3.13 2.67
N LYS A 47 -9.01 2.05 2.98
CA LYS A 47 -8.51 1.11 1.97
C LYS A 47 -9.66 0.49 1.17
N GLN A 48 -10.72 0.05 1.84
CA GLN A 48 -11.90 -0.52 1.18
C GLN A 48 -12.61 0.50 0.28
N ASN A 49 -12.77 1.74 0.74
CA ASN A 49 -13.39 2.81 -0.06
C ASN A 49 -12.55 3.18 -1.28
N VAL A 50 -11.22 3.21 -1.14
CA VAL A 50 -10.31 3.45 -2.27
C VAL A 50 -10.40 2.32 -3.30
N ALA A 51 -10.39 1.06 -2.85
CA ALA A 51 -10.57 -0.10 -3.73
C ALA A 51 -11.91 -0.06 -4.46
N ALA A 52 -13.02 0.15 -3.75
CA ALA A 52 -14.34 0.23 -4.36
C ALA A 52 -14.44 1.36 -5.40
N ARG A 53 -13.89 2.54 -5.11
CA ARG A 53 -13.87 3.67 -6.06
C ARG A 53 -13.04 3.37 -7.31
N HIS A 54 -11.94 2.65 -7.16
CA HIS A 54 -11.13 2.18 -8.27
C HIS A 54 -11.92 1.18 -9.12
N ASP A 55 -12.46 0.14 -8.48
CA ASP A 55 -13.09 -1.00 -9.16
C ASP A 55 -14.36 -0.61 -9.93
N VAL A 56 -15.12 0.38 -9.46
CA VAL A 56 -16.27 0.94 -10.20
C VAL A 56 -15.86 1.49 -11.57
N LYS A 57 -14.62 1.98 -11.72
CA LYS A 57 -14.10 2.52 -12.99
C LYS A 57 -13.38 1.47 -13.84
N VAL A 58 -13.11 0.29 -13.31
CA VAL A 58 -12.40 -0.78 -14.03
C VAL A 58 -13.38 -1.50 -14.94
N ILE A 59 -13.20 -1.34 -16.24
CA ILE A 59 -13.90 -2.13 -17.24
C ILE A 59 -13.12 -3.43 -17.44
N LYS A 60 -13.71 -4.55 -17.04
CA LYS A 60 -13.13 -5.88 -17.30
C LYS A 60 -13.06 -6.09 -18.82
N ARG A 61 -11.88 -6.50 -19.30
CA ARG A 61 -11.64 -6.84 -20.69
C ARG A 61 -11.06 -8.23 -20.77
N GLU A 62 -11.62 -9.03 -21.65
CA GLU A 62 -11.11 -10.35 -21.97
C GLU A 62 -10.59 -10.34 -23.40
N PHE A 63 -9.44 -10.98 -23.61
CA PHE A 63 -8.80 -11.08 -24.92
C PHE A 63 -8.76 -12.53 -25.36
N ASP A 64 -9.10 -12.79 -26.61
CA ASP A 64 -8.97 -14.14 -27.18
C ASP A 64 -7.57 -14.40 -27.72
N VAL A 65 -7.21 -15.67 -27.82
CA VAL A 65 -5.97 -16.09 -28.48
C VAL A 65 -5.96 -15.53 -29.90
N GLY A 66 -4.85 -14.92 -30.30
CA GLY A 66 -4.73 -14.19 -31.57
C GLY A 66 -5.02 -12.70 -31.50
N SER A 67 -5.64 -12.20 -30.42
CA SER A 67 -5.92 -10.77 -30.25
C SER A 67 -4.63 -9.97 -30.12
N LEU A 68 -4.62 -8.76 -30.70
CA LEU A 68 -3.52 -7.82 -30.54
C LEU A 68 -3.74 -6.92 -29.32
N VAL A 69 -2.71 -6.80 -28.50
CA VAL A 69 -2.73 -6.02 -27.25
C VAL A 69 -1.47 -5.19 -27.09
N LEU A 70 -1.59 -4.09 -26.35
CA LEU A 70 -0.46 -3.29 -25.87
C LEU A 70 -0.16 -3.67 -24.43
N ARG A 71 1.12 -3.84 -24.11
CA ARG A 71 1.59 -4.11 -22.75
C ARG A 71 2.03 -2.79 -22.12
N ARG A 72 1.63 -2.55 -20.87
CA ARG A 72 2.09 -1.38 -20.13
C ARG A 72 3.56 -1.56 -19.76
N ASN A 73 4.38 -0.53 -19.97
CA ASN A 73 5.77 -0.54 -19.53
C ASN A 73 5.86 -0.42 -18.00
N ALA A 74 6.73 -1.22 -17.38
CA ALA A 74 7.13 -0.98 -16.01
C ALA A 74 7.76 0.42 -15.96
N LYS A 75 7.39 1.20 -14.93
CA LYS A 75 7.68 2.64 -14.80
C LYS A 75 9.19 2.97 -14.78
N ASP A 76 10.03 1.94 -14.70
CA ASP A 76 11.49 1.98 -14.72
C ASP A 76 12.07 1.85 -16.13
N SER A 77 11.33 2.26 -17.17
CA SER A 77 11.94 2.39 -18.48
C SER A 77 13.09 3.38 -18.37
N ASN A 78 14.32 2.91 -18.60
CA ASN A 78 15.59 3.68 -18.68
C ASN A 78 15.58 4.88 -19.65
N HIS A 79 14.41 5.24 -20.19
CA HIS A 79 14.14 6.21 -21.24
C HIS A 79 13.54 7.53 -20.70
N GLY A 80 13.41 7.67 -19.37
CA GLY A 80 13.01 8.92 -18.71
C GLY A 80 11.51 9.23 -18.75
N LYS A 81 11.13 10.41 -18.23
CA LYS A 81 9.72 10.83 -18.00
C LYS A 81 8.85 10.92 -19.28
N LEU A 82 9.48 10.98 -20.45
CA LEU A 82 8.81 11.10 -21.76
C LEU A 82 8.75 9.78 -22.53
N ALA A 83 9.16 8.67 -21.91
CA ALA A 83 9.02 7.35 -22.51
C ALA A 83 7.54 6.96 -22.67
N THR A 84 7.24 6.23 -23.75
CA THR A 84 5.89 5.71 -23.99
C THR A 84 5.48 4.75 -22.85
N ASN A 85 4.29 4.96 -22.30
CA ASN A 85 3.75 4.12 -21.21
C ASN A 85 3.32 2.72 -21.66
N TRP A 86 3.25 2.49 -22.97
CA TRP A 86 2.77 1.25 -23.60
C TRP A 86 3.79 0.79 -24.66
N GLU A 87 4.00 -0.51 -24.74
CA GLU A 87 4.86 -1.21 -25.69
C GLU A 87 4.03 -2.26 -26.46
N GLY A 88 4.47 -2.59 -27.67
CA GLY A 88 3.81 -3.53 -28.55
C GLY A 88 3.36 -2.86 -29.84
N PRO A 89 2.69 -3.59 -30.74
CA PRO A 89 1.68 -4.63 -30.42
C PRO A 89 2.23 -6.04 -30.21
N TYR A 90 1.58 -6.77 -29.30
CA TYR A 90 1.79 -8.20 -29.06
C TYR A 90 0.55 -9.00 -29.40
N ARG A 91 0.73 -10.29 -29.69
CA ARG A 91 -0.37 -11.24 -29.88
C ARG A 91 -0.58 -12.06 -28.62
N VAL A 92 -1.84 -12.28 -28.23
CA VAL A 92 -2.18 -13.22 -27.16
C VAL A 92 -1.96 -14.64 -27.66
N ARG A 93 -1.02 -15.36 -27.06
CA ARG A 93 -0.72 -16.77 -27.33
C ARG A 93 -1.62 -17.70 -26.52
N GLY A 94 -1.94 -17.32 -25.28
CA GLY A 94 -2.72 -18.15 -24.36
C GLY A 94 -3.30 -17.35 -23.19
N LYS A 95 -4.37 -17.88 -22.60
CA LYS A 95 -5.00 -17.31 -21.40
C LYS A 95 -4.56 -18.11 -20.16
N THR A 96 -4.29 -17.40 -19.07
CA THR A 96 -4.12 -17.98 -17.73
C THR A 96 -5.44 -17.75 -16.98
N GLY A 97 -5.93 -18.76 -16.26
CA GLY A 97 -7.26 -18.72 -15.60
C GLY A 97 -7.48 -17.61 -14.56
N ASN A 98 -6.45 -16.82 -14.25
CA ASN A 98 -6.47 -15.69 -13.30
C ASN A 98 -6.47 -14.32 -14.00
N GLY A 99 -6.81 -14.24 -15.29
CA GLY A 99 -6.84 -12.98 -16.04
C GLY A 99 -5.47 -12.50 -16.55
N ALA A 100 -4.42 -13.32 -16.41
CA ALA A 100 -3.13 -13.10 -17.05
C ALA A 100 -3.09 -13.75 -18.44
N TYR A 101 -2.24 -13.23 -19.33
CA TYR A 101 -2.11 -13.69 -20.70
C TYR A 101 -0.65 -13.99 -21.04
N HIS A 102 -0.43 -15.07 -21.79
CA HIS A 102 0.84 -15.32 -22.47
C HIS A 102 0.87 -14.49 -23.75
N LEU A 103 1.95 -13.73 -23.95
CA LEU A 103 2.12 -12.84 -25.08
C LEU A 103 3.26 -13.34 -25.98
N GLU A 104 3.13 -13.09 -27.27
CA GLU A 104 4.20 -13.28 -28.25
C GLU A 104 4.37 -12.02 -29.11
N THR A 105 5.57 -11.81 -29.63
CA THR A 105 5.82 -10.81 -30.66
C THR A 105 5.09 -11.18 -31.94
N LEU A 106 4.92 -10.22 -32.85
CA LEU A 106 4.33 -10.51 -34.17
C LEU A 106 5.13 -11.52 -34.99
N THR A 107 6.42 -11.69 -34.68
CA THR A 107 7.33 -12.68 -35.28
C THR A 107 7.25 -14.06 -34.61
N GLY A 108 6.38 -14.25 -33.60
CA GLY A 108 6.15 -15.54 -32.93
C GLY A 108 7.12 -15.85 -31.79
N GLN A 109 7.88 -14.87 -31.30
CA GLN A 109 8.75 -15.07 -30.12
C GLN A 109 7.95 -14.82 -28.85
N GLU A 110 7.98 -15.77 -27.92
CA GLU A 110 7.27 -15.64 -26.64
C GLU A 110 7.95 -14.60 -25.73
N LEU A 111 7.11 -13.80 -25.05
CA LEU A 111 7.60 -12.85 -24.06
C LEU A 111 7.85 -13.55 -22.72
N PRO A 112 8.97 -13.25 -22.05
CA PRO A 112 9.24 -13.80 -20.72
C PRO A 112 8.17 -13.35 -19.72
N ARG A 113 7.77 -14.27 -18.84
CA ARG A 113 6.86 -13.98 -17.72
C ARG A 113 7.58 -13.03 -16.76
N THR A 114 6.94 -11.93 -16.43
CA THR A 114 7.36 -11.00 -15.37
C THR A 114 6.52 -11.22 -14.13
#